data_AF-A0A182K0A5-F1
#
_entry.id   AF-A0A182K0A5-F1
#
_cell.length_a   1.000
_cell.length_b   1.000
_cell.length_c   1.000
_cell.angle_alpha   90.00
_cell.angle_beta   90.00
_cell.angle_gamma   90.00
#
_symmetry.space_group_name_H-M   'P 1'
#
loop_
_entity.id
_entity.type
_entity.pdbx_description
1 polymer ?
#
loop_
_entity_poly.entity_id
_entity_poly.type
_entity_poly.pdbx_seq_one_letter_code
_entity_poly.pdbx_strand_id
1 'polypeptide(L)'
;MSDQQRDQQSQQRQTGFVALKEHVLANKLETTQWVSRVLTIYFALGYVLPFLYGNSVNAYYKVLMANAATSAIRLHQRLPPIKVSRAYLQQTMLEDSFHYLLFSLIFLYVYPMLVIILPVVLFSVLHSTSYSLTLLDTLGQNSWWGARLLISVVEFQTRNILRFAAFCEIIIMPITVLLVFLGKAGIMTPLVYYQFLVMRYSSRRNPYTRNMFYELRLVAENFANGTGTPPIVRNALHAVIGFISRLAPPTSVPPQQQQQ
;
A
#
# COMPACT_ATOMS: atom_id res chain seq x y z
N MET A 1 -57.42 -3.69 -3.43
CA MET A 1 -56.68 -4.12 -2.22
C MET A 1 -55.22 -4.38 -2.60
N SER A 2 -54.56 -3.39 -3.20
CA SER A 2 -53.33 -3.60 -3.99
C SER A 2 -52.34 -2.44 -3.97
N ASP A 3 -52.54 -1.42 -3.14
CA ASP A 3 -51.64 -0.26 -3.04
C ASP A 3 -50.94 -0.11 -1.67
N GLN A 4 -51.25 -0.97 -0.69
CA GLN A 4 -50.66 -0.89 0.66
C GLN A 4 -49.42 -1.78 0.88
N GLN A 5 -48.98 -2.54 -0.12
CA GLN A 5 -47.82 -3.45 0.00
C GLN A 5 -46.52 -2.92 -0.63
N ARG A 6 -46.53 -1.72 -1.22
CA ARG A 6 -45.32 -1.14 -1.86
C ARG A 6 -44.49 -0.22 -0.96
N ASP A 7 -44.97 0.10 0.24
CA ASP A 7 -44.32 1.07 1.15
C ASP A 7 -43.48 0.45 2.28
N GLN A 8 -43.33 -0.87 2.35
CA GLN A 8 -42.60 -1.54 3.44
C GLN A 8 -41.11 -1.85 3.16
N GLN A 9 -40.52 -1.35 2.08
CA GLN A 9 -39.09 -1.53 1.79
C GLN A 9 -38.23 -0.26 1.84
N SER A 10 -38.75 0.81 2.45
CA SER A 10 -37.94 1.94 2.87
C SER A 10 -37.46 1.71 4.30
N GLN A 11 -36.48 0.81 4.50
CA GLN A 11 -35.72 0.76 5.74
C GLN A 11 -35.00 2.11 5.85
N GLN A 12 -35.63 3.07 6.52
CA GLN A 12 -35.13 4.41 6.73
C GLN A 12 -33.81 4.25 7.48
N ARG A 13 -32.69 4.30 6.76
CA ARG A 13 -31.34 4.23 7.33
C ARG A 13 -31.31 5.31 8.41
N GLN A 14 -31.36 4.89 9.68
CA GLN A 14 -31.18 5.82 10.78
C GLN A 14 -29.81 6.47 10.52
N THR A 15 -29.79 7.78 10.36
CA THR A 15 -28.59 8.56 10.07
C THR A 15 -28.28 9.45 11.27
N GLY A 16 -27.01 9.80 11.42
CA GLY A 16 -26.55 10.66 12.51
C GLY A 16 -25.70 9.93 13.54
N PHE A 17 -25.44 10.61 14.65
CA PHE A 17 -24.44 10.18 15.63
C PHE A 17 -24.75 8.83 16.30
N VAL A 18 -26.03 8.52 16.50
CA VAL A 18 -26.47 7.24 17.09
C VAL A 18 -26.16 6.07 16.16
N ALA A 19 -26.48 6.22 14.87
CA ALA A 19 -26.18 5.22 13.85
C ALA A 19 -24.68 5.04 13.63
N LEU A 20 -23.90 6.13 13.69
CA LEU A 20 -22.44 6.07 13.65
C LEU A 20 -21.89 5.27 14.85
N LYS A 21 -22.36 5.58 16.07
CA LYS A 21 -21.95 4.87 17.29
C LYS A 21 -22.25 3.37 17.19
N GLU A 22 -23.46 3.03 16.73
CA GLU A 22 -23.87 1.64 16.52
C GLU A 22 -23.00 0.95 15.46
N HIS A 23 -22.73 1.62 14.34
CA HIS A 23 -21.86 1.11 13.27
C HIS A 23 -20.43 0.84 13.77
N VAL A 24 -19.86 1.74 14.57
CA VAL A 24 -18.52 1.58 15.16
C VAL A 24 -18.49 0.43 16.17
N LEU A 25 -19.54 0.27 16.98
CA LEU A 25 -19.65 -0.83 17.94
C LEU A 25 -19.82 -2.19 17.25
N ALA A 26 -20.50 -2.23 16.10
CA ALA A 26 -20.66 -3.42 15.29
C ALA A 26 -19.36 -3.79 14.54
N ASN A 27 -18.63 -2.80 14.01
CA ASN A 27 -17.48 -3.00 13.13
C ASN A 27 -16.13 -2.66 13.80
N LYS A 28 -15.93 -3.11 15.04
CA LYS A 28 -14.77 -2.74 15.87
C LYS A 28 -13.41 -2.95 15.16
N LEU A 29 -13.26 -4.05 14.45
CA LEU A 29 -12.00 -4.37 13.76
C LEU A 29 -11.75 -3.43 12.56
N GLU A 30 -12.78 -3.13 11.77
CA GLU A 30 -12.67 -2.22 10.63
C GLU A 30 -12.42 -0.78 11.09
N THR A 31 -13.13 -0.33 12.12
CA THR A 31 -12.89 0.98 12.72
C THR A 31 -11.49 1.08 13.30
N THR A 32 -11.00 0.06 14.01
CA THR A 32 -9.63 0.05 14.54
C THR A 32 -8.60 0.13 13.42
N GLN A 33 -8.82 -0.61 12.33
CA GLN A 33 -7.96 -0.58 11.15
C GLN A 33 -7.99 0.78 10.43
N TRP A 34 -9.14 1.46 10.43
CA TRP A 34 -9.26 2.82 9.91
C TRP A 34 -8.51 3.82 10.80
N VAL A 35 -8.70 3.75 12.13
CA VAL A 35 -7.98 4.60 13.09
C VAL A 35 -6.46 4.42 12.93
N SER A 36 -5.97 3.19 12.81
CA SER A 36 -4.54 2.95 12.63
C SER A 36 -4.00 3.57 11.33
N ARG A 37 -4.77 3.57 10.23
CA ARG A 37 -4.41 4.28 8.98
C ARG A 37 -4.40 5.79 9.14
N VAL A 38 -5.39 6.36 9.84
CA VAL A 38 -5.44 7.79 10.15
C VAL A 38 -4.23 8.20 11.00
N LEU A 39 -3.85 7.39 11.98
CA LEU A 39 -2.64 7.59 12.77
C LEU A 39 -1.38 7.53 11.90
N THR A 40 -1.28 6.59 10.95
CA THR A 40 -0.18 6.54 9.98
C THR A 40 -0.04 7.85 9.22
N ILE A 41 -1.15 8.42 8.73
CA ILE A 41 -1.16 9.70 8.01
C ILE A 41 -0.75 10.85 8.93
N TYR A 42 -1.31 10.90 10.13
CA TYR A 42 -1.01 11.92 11.13
C TYR A 42 0.47 11.94 11.54
N PHE A 43 1.06 10.78 11.82
CA PHE A 43 2.49 10.70 12.14
C PHE A 43 3.37 11.00 10.92
N ALA A 44 2.93 10.69 9.70
CA ALA A 44 3.66 11.05 8.50
C ALA A 44 3.70 12.57 8.29
N LEU A 45 2.60 13.28 8.57
CA LEU A 45 2.59 14.74 8.59
C LEU A 45 3.54 15.29 9.66
N GLY A 46 3.56 14.69 10.86
CA GLY A 46 4.51 15.06 11.91
C GLY A 46 5.98 14.81 11.55
N TYR A 47 6.27 13.82 10.70
CA TYR A 47 7.62 13.60 10.17
C TYR A 47 8.00 14.65 9.10
N VAL A 48 7.07 14.98 8.20
CA VAL A 48 7.30 15.90 7.07
C VAL A 48 7.29 17.37 7.50
N LEU A 49 6.50 17.72 8.52
CA LEU A 49 6.30 19.07 9.02
C LEU A 49 6.82 19.15 10.47
N PRO A 50 8.12 19.40 10.67
CA PRO A 50 8.75 19.36 12.00
C PRO A 50 8.18 20.40 12.97
N PHE A 51 7.59 21.49 12.46
CA PHE A 51 6.98 22.52 13.30
C PHE A 51 5.70 22.02 14.00
N LEU A 52 5.04 20.97 13.48
CA LEU A 52 3.87 20.36 14.11
C LEU A 52 4.25 19.37 15.20
N TYR A 53 5.49 18.87 15.22
CA TYR A 53 5.93 17.76 16.04
C TYR A 53 7.37 17.93 16.53
N GLY A 54 7.57 17.98 17.85
CA GLY A 54 8.90 18.22 18.44
C GLY A 54 9.98 17.18 18.09
N ASN A 55 9.60 15.94 17.73
CA ASN A 55 10.57 14.91 17.33
C ASN A 55 10.09 14.17 16.06
N SER A 56 10.58 14.63 14.91
CA SER A 56 10.27 14.06 13.60
C SER A 56 10.71 12.59 13.49
N VAL A 57 11.91 12.24 13.98
CA VAL A 57 12.43 10.86 13.94
C VAL A 57 11.51 9.89 14.69
N ASN A 58 10.98 10.29 15.85
CA ASN A 58 10.00 9.46 16.56
C ASN A 58 8.71 9.30 15.74
N ALA A 59 8.25 10.36 15.08
CA ALA A 59 7.08 10.29 14.20
C ALA A 59 7.28 9.27 13.06
N TYR A 60 8.47 9.19 12.45
CA TYR A 60 8.79 8.17 11.45
C TYR A 60 8.56 6.74 11.95
N TYR A 61 9.08 6.38 13.13
CA TYR A 61 8.89 5.03 13.67
C TYR A 61 7.44 4.76 14.06
N LYS A 62 6.71 5.79 14.50
CA LYS A 62 5.27 5.69 14.74
C LYS A 62 4.46 5.43 13.46
N VAL A 63 4.88 5.98 12.31
CA VAL A 63 4.28 5.62 11.00
C VAL A 63 4.44 4.13 10.73
N LEU A 64 5.65 3.57 10.91
CA LEU A 64 5.91 2.16 10.67
C LEU A 64 5.16 1.26 11.65
N MET A 65 5.07 1.64 12.93
CA MET A 65 4.30 0.91 13.94
C MET A 65 2.79 0.93 13.66
N ALA A 66 2.23 2.08 13.26
CA ALA A 66 0.81 2.20 12.89
C ALA A 66 0.48 1.37 11.64
N ASN A 67 1.39 1.31 10.66
CA ASN A 67 1.27 0.43 9.52
C ASN A 67 1.40 -1.06 9.87
N ALA A 68 2.31 -1.41 10.79
CA ALA A 68 2.43 -2.78 11.29
C ALA A 68 1.14 -3.22 11.97
N ALA A 69 0.55 -2.36 12.80
CA ALA A 69 -0.74 -2.62 13.44
C ALA A 69 -1.86 -2.80 12.41
N THR A 70 -1.97 -1.88 11.43
CA THR A 70 -2.94 -1.97 10.33
C THR A 70 -2.82 -3.31 9.59
N SER A 71 -1.58 -3.72 9.31
CA SER A 71 -1.25 -4.93 8.59
C SER A 71 -1.54 -6.20 9.39
N ALA A 72 -1.20 -6.22 10.68
CA ALA A 72 -1.49 -7.33 11.59
C ALA A 72 -3.00 -7.53 11.78
N ILE A 73 -3.77 -6.45 11.97
CA ILE A 73 -5.24 -6.51 12.06
C ILE A 73 -5.82 -7.07 10.75
N ARG A 74 -5.36 -6.57 9.60
CA ARG A 74 -5.82 -7.05 8.29
C ARG A 74 -5.52 -8.52 8.07
N LEU A 75 -4.35 -8.97 8.52
CA LEU A 75 -3.93 -10.36 8.41
C LEU A 75 -4.81 -11.26 9.28
N HIS A 76 -5.09 -10.84 10.51
CA HIS A 76 -6.01 -11.54 11.42
C HIS A 76 -7.44 -11.66 10.84
N GLN A 77 -7.94 -10.61 10.17
CA GLN A 77 -9.25 -10.63 9.52
C GLN A 77 -9.33 -11.57 8.31
N ARG A 78 -8.20 -11.81 7.62
CA ARG A 78 -8.18 -12.53 6.34
C ARG A 78 -7.76 -13.99 6.45
N LEU A 79 -7.01 -14.34 7.49
CA LEU A 79 -6.55 -15.70 7.68
C LEU A 79 -7.58 -16.52 8.47
N PRO A 80 -7.70 -17.82 8.16
CA PRO A 80 -8.45 -18.74 9.00
C PRO A 80 -7.80 -18.84 10.40
N PRO A 81 -8.46 -19.49 11.37
CA PRO A 81 -7.86 -19.77 12.68
C PRO A 81 -6.45 -20.34 12.53
N ILE A 82 -5.54 -19.89 13.40
CA ILE A 82 -4.10 -20.20 13.30
C ILE A 82 -3.90 -21.72 13.31
N LYS A 83 -3.31 -22.22 12.23
CA LYS A 83 -2.89 -23.62 12.11
C LYS A 83 -1.42 -23.62 11.75
N VAL A 84 -0.57 -24.21 12.59
CA VAL A 84 0.86 -24.36 12.29
C VAL A 84 1.00 -25.43 11.21
N SER A 85 0.98 -24.99 9.95
CA SER A 85 1.09 -25.85 8.77
C SER A 85 1.77 -25.12 7.63
N ARG A 86 2.45 -25.85 6.75
CA ARG A 86 3.08 -25.29 5.55
C ARG A 86 2.07 -24.57 4.66
N ALA A 87 0.86 -25.12 4.53
CA ALA A 87 -0.22 -24.52 3.75
C ALA A 87 -0.67 -23.17 4.32
N TYR A 88 -0.83 -23.08 5.65
CA TYR A 88 -1.16 -21.82 6.32
C TYR A 88 -0.08 -20.76 6.14
N LEU A 89 1.19 -21.14 6.26
CA LEU A 89 2.32 -20.22 6.04
C LEU A 89 2.36 -19.73 4.59
N GLN A 90 2.18 -20.63 3.62
CA GLN A 90 2.13 -20.26 2.21
C GLN A 90 0.97 -19.29 1.92
N GLN A 91 -0.21 -19.54 2.48
CA GLN A 91 -1.35 -18.62 2.35
C GLN A 91 -1.04 -17.25 2.98
N THR A 92 -0.42 -17.24 4.17
CA THR A 92 0.00 -16.02 4.85
C THR A 92 0.98 -15.20 4.02
N MET A 93 1.98 -15.86 3.41
CA MET A 93 2.97 -15.20 2.55
C MET A 93 2.39 -14.67 1.24
N LEU A 94 1.18 -15.07 0.84
CA LEU A 94 0.50 -14.52 -0.34
C LEU A 94 -0.32 -13.27 -0.01
N GLU A 95 -0.54 -12.96 1.27
CA GLU A 95 -1.31 -11.78 1.68
C GLU A 95 -0.45 -10.51 1.63
N ASP A 96 -0.94 -9.47 0.94
CA ASP A 96 -0.27 -8.17 0.88
C ASP A 96 -0.05 -7.56 2.27
N SER A 97 -0.94 -7.87 3.22
CA SER A 97 -0.83 -7.41 4.62
C SER A 97 0.36 -8.03 5.33
N PHE A 98 0.70 -9.28 5.03
CA PHE A 98 1.92 -9.89 5.55
C PHE A 98 3.16 -9.21 4.98
N HIS A 99 3.15 -8.87 3.69
CA HIS A 99 4.27 -8.14 3.06
C HIS A 99 4.51 -6.79 3.75
N TYR A 100 3.44 -6.03 3.98
CA TYR A 100 3.52 -4.72 4.63
C TYR A 100 3.84 -4.78 6.13
N LEU A 101 3.51 -5.90 6.79
CA LEU A 101 3.99 -6.17 8.15
C LEU A 101 5.52 -6.39 8.14
N LEU A 102 6.02 -7.23 7.24
CA LEU A 102 7.46 -7.45 7.08
C LEU A 102 8.19 -6.15 6.71
N PHE A 103 7.62 -5.35 5.81
CA PHE A 103 8.13 -4.03 5.43
C PHE A 103 8.37 -3.14 6.66
N SER A 104 7.35 -3.01 7.53
CA SER A 104 7.50 -2.23 8.76
C SER A 104 8.59 -2.76 9.68
N LEU A 105 8.74 -4.08 9.80
CA LEU A 105 9.76 -4.71 10.65
C LEU A 105 11.18 -4.49 10.11
N ILE A 106 11.37 -4.55 8.79
CA ILE A 106 12.68 -4.28 8.15
C ILE A 106 13.14 -2.86 8.47
N PHE A 107 12.26 -1.87 8.29
CA PHE A 107 12.65 -0.46 8.36
C PHE A 107 12.61 0.15 9.77
N LEU A 108 12.15 -0.60 10.78
CA LEU A 108 12.18 -0.15 12.18
C LEU A 108 13.61 0.10 12.69
N TYR A 109 14.61 -0.60 12.13
CA TYR A 109 16.01 -0.53 12.53
C TYR A 109 16.91 0.14 11.48
N VAL A 110 16.32 0.85 10.52
CA VAL A 110 17.02 1.54 9.44
C VAL A 110 16.95 3.05 9.66
N TYR A 111 17.92 3.79 9.11
CA TYR A 111 17.90 5.24 9.12
C TYR A 111 16.59 5.81 8.51
N PRO A 112 15.90 6.74 9.19
CA PRO A 112 14.64 7.32 8.70
C PRO A 112 14.77 8.00 7.34
N MET A 113 13.92 7.61 6.39
CA MET A 113 13.82 8.30 5.08
C MET A 113 12.38 8.39 4.60
N LEU A 114 12.04 9.55 4.03
CA LEU A 114 10.69 9.83 3.54
C LEU A 114 10.21 8.82 2.51
N VAL A 115 11.09 8.43 1.57
CA VAL A 115 10.76 7.48 0.49
C VAL A 115 10.30 6.13 1.02
N ILE A 116 10.77 5.70 2.21
CA ILE A 116 10.39 4.43 2.82
C ILE A 116 8.94 4.47 3.32
N ILE A 117 8.52 5.57 3.96
CA ILE A 117 7.15 5.68 4.47
C ILE A 117 6.13 6.05 3.39
N LEU A 118 6.59 6.54 2.23
CA LEU A 118 5.72 6.99 1.15
C LEU A 118 4.72 5.91 0.67
N PRO A 119 5.11 4.68 0.30
CA PRO A 119 4.15 3.64 -0.09
C PRO A 119 3.13 3.34 1.02
N VAL A 120 3.59 3.27 2.27
CA VAL A 120 2.74 3.04 3.46
C VAL A 120 1.70 4.14 3.63
N VAL A 121 2.08 5.40 3.46
CA VAL A 121 1.19 6.56 3.55
C VAL A 121 0.19 6.56 2.41
N LEU A 122 0.63 6.31 1.17
CA LEU A 122 -0.24 6.24 0.00
C LEU A 122 -1.32 5.15 0.16
N PHE A 123 -0.94 3.95 0.63
CA PHE A 123 -1.91 2.91 0.95
C PHE A 123 -2.83 3.30 2.10
N SER A 124 -2.33 3.99 3.12
CA SER A 124 -3.15 4.47 4.24
C SER A 124 -4.20 5.48 3.77
N VAL A 125 -3.82 6.45 2.93
CA VAL A 125 -4.72 7.46 2.35
C VAL A 125 -5.81 6.82 1.50
N LEU A 126 -5.45 5.86 0.64
CA LEU A 126 -6.43 5.16 -0.21
C LEU A 126 -7.48 4.44 0.63
N HIS A 127 -7.03 3.63 1.59
CA HIS A 127 -7.95 2.80 2.37
C HIS A 127 -8.67 3.56 3.48
N SER A 128 -8.10 4.66 4.00
CA SER A 128 -8.81 5.52 4.95
C SER A 128 -9.95 6.24 4.26
N THR A 129 -9.73 6.72 3.04
CA THR A 129 -10.71 7.43 2.22
C THR A 129 -11.96 6.59 1.97
N SER A 130 -11.81 5.34 1.52
CA SER A 130 -12.97 4.47 1.23
C SER A 130 -13.82 4.19 2.47
N TYR A 131 -13.21 3.97 3.64
CA TYR A 131 -13.97 3.73 4.87
C TYR A 131 -14.54 5.02 5.45
N SER A 132 -13.84 6.15 5.31
CA SER A 132 -14.35 7.47 5.69
C SER A 132 -15.64 7.82 4.95
N LEU A 133 -15.78 7.42 3.68
CA LEU A 133 -17.03 7.59 2.93
C LEU A 133 -18.18 6.83 3.58
N THR A 134 -17.96 5.57 3.97
CA THR A 134 -18.95 4.76 4.69
C THR A 134 -19.36 5.42 6.01
N LEU A 135 -18.40 5.91 6.79
CA LEU A 135 -18.70 6.65 8.03
C LEU A 135 -19.49 7.93 7.76
N LEU A 136 -19.14 8.68 6.71
CA LEU A 136 -19.82 9.91 6.37
C LEU A 136 -21.26 9.67 5.86
N ASP A 137 -21.49 8.57 5.17
CA ASP A 137 -22.83 8.14 4.77
C ASP A 137 -23.69 7.69 5.96
N THR A 138 -23.10 7.08 6.99
CA THR A 138 -23.81 6.79 8.25
C THR A 138 -24.13 8.07 9.04
N LEU A 139 -23.27 9.09 8.96
CA LEU A 139 -23.47 10.37 9.65
C LEU A 139 -24.53 11.25 8.95
N GLY A 140 -24.68 11.13 7.64
CA GLY A 140 -25.72 11.78 6.84
C GLY A 140 -25.19 12.47 5.58
N GLN A 141 -26.04 12.60 4.55
CA GLN A 141 -25.67 13.08 3.21
C GLN A 141 -25.10 14.51 3.16
N ASN A 142 -25.38 15.36 4.16
CA ASN A 142 -24.90 16.75 4.21
C ASN A 142 -23.79 16.99 5.25
N SER A 143 -23.19 15.92 5.79
CA SER A 143 -22.36 16.02 6.99
C SER A 143 -20.97 16.61 6.78
N TRP A 144 -20.46 16.70 5.53
CA TRP A 144 -19.33 17.57 5.10
C TRP A 144 -19.02 17.43 3.60
N TRP A 145 -19.42 18.42 2.79
CA TRP A 145 -19.20 18.41 1.33
C TRP A 145 -17.70 18.39 0.94
N GLY A 146 -16.85 19.10 1.68
CA GLY A 146 -15.40 19.19 1.39
C GLY A 146 -14.68 17.86 1.59
N ALA A 147 -15.04 17.11 2.64
CA ALA A 147 -14.50 15.76 2.85
C ALA A 147 -14.91 14.81 1.71
N ARG A 148 -16.16 14.90 1.24
CA ARG A 148 -16.65 14.10 0.09
C ARG A 148 -15.89 14.40 -1.19
N LEU A 149 -15.60 15.68 -1.44
CA LEU A 149 -14.81 16.09 -2.60
C LEU A 149 -13.38 15.55 -2.52
N LEU A 150 -12.71 15.65 -1.37
CA LEU A 150 -11.37 15.09 -1.21
C LEU A 150 -11.37 13.57 -1.39
N ILE A 151 -12.38 12.89 -0.83
CA ILE A 151 -12.56 11.45 -0.99
C ILE A 151 -12.71 11.08 -2.47
N SER A 152 -13.58 11.78 -3.20
CA SER A 152 -13.82 11.48 -4.62
C SER A 152 -12.60 11.78 -5.50
N VAL A 153 -11.81 12.81 -5.18
CA VAL A 153 -10.54 13.09 -5.86
C VAL A 153 -9.54 11.96 -5.64
N VAL A 154 -9.39 11.47 -4.41
CA VAL A 154 -8.50 10.34 -4.10
C VAL A 154 -8.98 9.08 -4.80
N GLU A 155 -10.28 8.82 -4.81
CA GLU A 155 -10.88 7.68 -5.53
C GLU A 155 -10.62 7.76 -7.04
N PHE A 156 -10.79 8.94 -7.64
CA PHE A 156 -10.47 9.19 -9.04
C PHE A 156 -8.98 8.97 -9.36
N GLN A 157 -8.08 9.35 -8.45
CA GLN A 157 -6.64 9.19 -8.62
C GLN A 157 -6.09 7.84 -8.11
N THR A 158 -6.95 6.90 -7.70
CA THR A 158 -6.53 5.60 -7.10
C THR A 158 -5.47 4.89 -7.93
N ARG A 159 -5.67 4.81 -9.26
CA ARG A 159 -4.71 4.14 -10.16
C ARG A 159 -3.33 4.79 -10.13
N ASN A 160 -3.27 6.12 -10.11
CA ASN A 160 -2.01 6.85 -10.09
C ASN A 160 -1.32 6.73 -8.74
N ILE A 161 -2.07 6.76 -7.64
CA ILE A 161 -1.55 6.54 -6.30
C ILE A 161 -0.94 5.14 -6.17
N LEU A 162 -1.62 4.10 -6.69
CA LEU A 162 -1.12 2.73 -6.67
C LEU A 162 0.14 2.54 -7.53
N ARG A 163 0.18 3.15 -8.72
CA ARG A 163 1.39 3.17 -9.56
C ARG A 163 2.55 3.89 -8.86
N PHE A 164 2.28 5.02 -8.23
CA PHE A 164 3.28 5.77 -7.50
C PHE A 164 3.82 5.01 -6.28
N ALA A 165 2.94 4.33 -5.53
CA ALA A 165 3.36 3.46 -4.44
C ALA A 165 4.27 2.31 -4.95
N ALA A 166 3.89 1.65 -6.05
CA ALA A 166 4.70 0.61 -6.69
C ALA A 166 6.07 1.13 -7.15
N PHE A 167 6.12 2.33 -7.71
CA PHE A 167 7.38 2.98 -8.09
C PHE A 167 8.28 3.25 -6.87
N CYS A 168 7.71 3.73 -5.76
CA CYS A 168 8.44 3.92 -4.51
C CYS A 168 8.98 2.59 -3.96
N GLU A 169 8.15 1.53 -3.95
CA GLU A 169 8.57 0.18 -3.56
C GLU A 169 9.82 -0.25 -4.36
N ILE A 170 9.83 -0.04 -5.67
CA ILE A 170 10.95 -0.43 -6.55
C ILE A 170 12.22 0.37 -6.24
N ILE A 171 12.10 1.71 -6.10
CA ILE A 171 13.25 2.59 -5.86
C ILE A 171 13.89 2.37 -4.49
N ILE A 172 13.15 1.91 -3.49
CA ILE A 172 13.72 1.61 -2.18
C ILE A 172 14.80 0.52 -2.27
N MET A 173 14.75 -0.40 -3.25
CA MET A 173 15.75 -1.47 -3.38
C MET A 173 17.19 -0.94 -3.58
N PRO A 174 17.51 -0.19 -4.64
CA PRO A 174 18.85 0.38 -4.79
C PRO A 174 19.21 1.31 -3.62
N ILE A 175 18.25 2.02 -3.04
CA ILE A 175 18.48 2.87 -1.87
C ILE A 175 18.93 2.04 -0.65
N THR A 176 18.32 0.88 -0.38
CA THR A 176 18.75 0.02 0.73
C THR A 176 20.18 -0.50 0.55
N VAL A 177 20.58 -0.79 -0.69
CA VAL A 177 21.97 -1.16 -1.01
C VAL A 177 22.92 0.00 -0.70
N LEU A 178 22.58 1.22 -1.13
CA LEU A 178 23.37 2.41 -0.83
C LEU A 178 23.46 2.67 0.68
N LEU A 179 22.36 2.53 1.43
CA LEU A 179 22.38 2.71 2.88
C LEU A 179 23.31 1.74 3.61
N VAL A 180 23.46 0.50 3.10
CA VAL A 180 24.43 -0.46 3.66
C VAL A 180 25.85 0.05 3.48
N PHE A 181 26.21 0.54 2.29
CA PHE A 181 27.53 1.13 2.06
C PHE A 181 27.79 2.39 2.89
N LEU A 182 26.74 3.14 3.22
CA LEU A 182 26.80 4.32 4.10
C LEU A 182 26.80 3.96 5.60
N GLY A 183 26.74 2.67 5.97
CA GLY A 183 26.65 2.24 7.38
C GLY A 183 25.34 2.60 8.08
N LYS A 184 24.29 2.96 7.32
CA LYS A 184 22.97 3.40 7.81
C LYS A 184 21.91 2.28 7.81
N ALA A 185 22.27 1.10 7.33
CA ALA A 185 21.46 -0.10 7.35
C ALA A 185 22.36 -1.34 7.47
N GLY A 186 21.87 -2.42 8.08
CA GLY A 186 22.57 -3.70 8.10
C GLY A 186 22.44 -4.45 6.76
N ILE A 187 23.38 -5.34 6.45
CA ILE A 187 23.41 -6.16 5.22
C ILE A 187 22.12 -6.96 5.02
N MET A 188 21.45 -7.37 6.11
CA MET A 188 20.17 -8.08 6.03
C MET A 188 19.04 -7.23 5.43
N THR A 189 19.13 -5.90 5.49
CA THR A 189 18.08 -4.98 5.01
C THR A 189 17.77 -5.18 3.52
N PRO A 190 18.73 -5.03 2.58
CA PRO A 190 18.46 -5.26 1.16
C PRO A 190 18.07 -6.72 0.85
N LEU A 191 18.59 -7.71 1.60
CA LEU A 191 18.26 -9.12 1.37
C LEU A 191 16.79 -9.44 1.70
N VAL A 192 16.33 -9.01 2.87
CA VAL A 192 14.93 -9.21 3.29
C VAL A 192 14.00 -8.30 2.47
N TYR A 193 14.45 -7.10 2.10
CA TYR A 193 13.69 -6.20 1.23
C TYR A 193 13.52 -6.75 -0.19
N TYR A 194 14.53 -7.42 -0.74
CA TYR A 194 14.40 -8.13 -2.00
C TYR A 194 13.30 -9.20 -1.92
N GLN A 195 13.23 -9.98 -0.83
CA GLN A 195 12.15 -10.95 -0.64
C GLN A 195 10.77 -10.27 -0.55
N PHE A 196 10.67 -9.10 0.11
CA PHE A 196 9.46 -8.29 0.07
C PHE A 196 9.08 -7.94 -1.38
N LEU A 197 10.02 -7.43 -2.19
CA LEU A 197 9.74 -7.07 -3.58
C LEU A 197 9.35 -8.27 -4.45
N VAL A 198 9.99 -9.43 -4.27
CA VAL A 198 9.62 -10.66 -4.97
C VAL A 198 8.17 -11.03 -4.66
N MET A 199 7.79 -11.00 -3.38
CA MET A 199 6.40 -11.28 -2.97
C MET A 199 5.41 -10.27 -3.56
N ARG A 200 5.75 -8.98 -3.59
CA ARG A 200 4.92 -7.92 -4.20
C ARG A 200 4.79 -8.10 -5.70
N TYR A 201 5.87 -8.45 -6.38
CA TYR A 201 5.87 -8.74 -7.81
C TYR A 201 5.01 -9.96 -8.17
N SER A 202 5.02 -10.99 -7.30
CA SER A 202 4.22 -12.21 -7.45
C SER A 202 2.78 -12.07 -6.94
N SER A 203 2.40 -10.95 -6.33
CA SER A 203 1.04 -10.76 -5.79
C SER A 203 0.00 -10.77 -6.91
N ARG A 204 -1.00 -11.65 -6.78
CA ARG A 204 -2.12 -11.74 -7.74
C ARG A 204 -3.14 -10.62 -7.57
N ARG A 205 -3.26 -10.08 -6.35
CA ARG A 205 -4.26 -9.04 -6.02
C ARG A 205 -3.81 -7.65 -6.40
N ASN A 206 -2.50 -7.40 -6.40
CA ASN A 206 -1.93 -6.10 -6.73
C ASN A 206 -0.93 -6.25 -7.90
N PRO A 207 -1.37 -6.04 -9.16
CA PRO A 207 -0.50 -6.16 -10.33
C PRO A 207 0.40 -4.94 -10.55
N TYR A 208 0.27 -3.86 -9.76
CA TYR A 208 0.91 -2.58 -10.04
C TYR A 208 2.44 -2.63 -9.93
N THR A 209 2.99 -3.41 -9.00
CA THR A 209 4.45 -3.60 -8.88
C THR A 209 5.02 -4.25 -10.15
N ARG A 210 4.39 -5.33 -10.64
CA ARG A 210 4.79 -5.98 -11.90
C ARG A 210 4.66 -5.05 -13.11
N ASN A 211 3.54 -4.34 -13.21
CA ASN A 211 3.30 -3.40 -14.30
C ASN A 211 4.32 -2.26 -14.29
N MET A 212 4.67 -1.73 -13.12
CA MET A 212 5.68 -0.67 -13.00
C MET A 212 7.07 -1.16 -13.36
N PHE A 213 7.47 -2.38 -12.98
CA PHE A 213 8.73 -2.98 -13.47
C PHE A 213 8.76 -3.08 -15.00
N TYR A 214 7.66 -3.49 -15.62
CA TYR A 214 7.53 -3.54 -17.08
C TYR A 214 7.62 -2.14 -17.72
N GLU A 215 6.89 -1.16 -17.18
CA GLU A 215 6.93 0.23 -17.66
C GLU A 215 8.33 0.85 -17.53
N LEU A 216 9.00 0.66 -16.39
CA LEU A 216 10.37 1.14 -16.17
C LEU A 216 11.36 0.49 -17.14
N ARG A 217 11.19 -0.80 -17.41
CA ARG A 217 11.99 -1.52 -18.41
C ARG A 217 11.79 -0.91 -19.80
N LEU A 218 10.55 -0.71 -20.24
CA LEU A 218 10.25 -0.10 -21.55
C LEU A 218 10.85 1.30 -21.67
N VAL A 219 10.72 2.13 -20.63
CA VAL A 219 11.31 3.48 -20.60
C VAL A 219 12.84 3.41 -20.71
N ALA A 220 13.48 2.49 -19.97
CA ALA A 220 14.92 2.30 -20.03
C ALA A 220 15.39 1.77 -21.40
N GLU A 221 14.65 0.85 -22.02
CA GLU A 221 14.94 0.33 -23.36
C GLU A 221 14.78 1.42 -24.44
N ASN A 222 13.69 2.18 -24.39
CA ASN A 222 13.47 3.31 -25.30
C ASN A 222 14.57 4.37 -25.17
N PHE A 223 15.00 4.67 -23.95
CA PHE A 223 16.10 5.60 -23.71
C PHE A 223 17.44 5.03 -24.20
N ALA A 224 17.72 3.74 -23.97
CA ALA A 224 18.94 3.09 -24.46
C ALA A 224 19.04 3.09 -25.99
N ASN A 225 17.91 2.87 -26.67
CA ASN A 225 17.79 2.84 -28.13
C ASN A 225 17.67 4.23 -28.78
N GLY A 226 17.60 5.29 -27.98
CA GLY A 226 17.57 6.67 -28.48
C GLY A 226 18.82 7.03 -29.29
N THR A 227 18.61 7.84 -30.33
CA THR A 227 19.69 8.30 -31.23
C THR A 227 20.74 9.17 -30.54
N GLY A 228 20.39 9.82 -29.42
CA GLY A 228 21.28 10.66 -28.63
C GLY A 228 22.04 9.94 -27.50
N THR A 229 21.89 8.62 -27.34
CA THR A 229 22.43 7.90 -26.19
C THR A 229 23.85 7.37 -26.46
N PRO A 230 24.87 7.76 -25.67
CA PRO A 230 26.24 7.29 -25.87
C PRO A 230 26.35 5.75 -25.76
N PRO A 231 27.24 5.09 -26.53
CA PRO A 231 27.37 3.63 -26.53
C PRO A 231 27.61 3.02 -25.15
N ILE A 232 28.39 3.69 -24.29
CA ILE A 232 28.68 3.25 -22.91
C ILE A 232 27.39 3.20 -22.09
N VAL A 233 26.56 4.24 -22.16
CA VAL A 233 25.29 4.34 -21.43
C VAL A 233 24.31 3.29 -21.94
N ARG A 234 24.22 3.09 -23.26
CA ARG A 234 23.40 2.04 -23.87
C ARG A 234 23.76 0.66 -23.36
N ASN A 235 25.05 0.30 -23.38
CA ASN A 235 25.53 -0.99 -22.91
C ASN A 235 25.27 -1.19 -21.42
N ALA A 236 25.50 -0.16 -20.59
CA ALA A 236 25.21 -0.19 -19.17
C ALA A 236 23.73 -0.41 -18.89
N LEU A 237 22.84 0.29 -19.60
CA LEU A 237 21.39 0.13 -19.45
C LEU A 237 20.93 -1.28 -19.81
N HIS A 238 21.36 -1.82 -20.95
CA HIS A 238 21.02 -3.20 -21.32
C HIS A 238 21.56 -4.23 -20.33
N ALA A 239 22.76 -4.02 -19.77
CA ALA A 239 23.32 -4.87 -18.73
C ALA A 239 22.45 -4.85 -17.45
N VAL A 240 22.04 -3.65 -17.00
CA VAL A 240 21.15 -3.49 -15.84
C VAL A 240 19.78 -4.12 -16.08
N ILE A 241 19.18 -3.89 -17.25
CA ILE A 241 17.90 -4.50 -17.65
C ILE A 241 18.02 -6.02 -17.63
N GLY A 242 19.08 -6.56 -18.22
CA GLY A 242 19.36 -8.00 -18.24
C GLY A 242 19.53 -8.58 -16.83
N PHE A 243 20.27 -7.88 -15.97
CA PHE A 243 20.47 -8.29 -14.57
C PHE A 243 19.15 -8.32 -13.78
N ILE A 244 18.37 -7.23 -13.81
CA ILE A 244 17.09 -7.14 -13.11
C ILE A 244 16.10 -8.18 -13.65
N SER A 245 16.06 -8.38 -14.97
CA SER A 245 15.16 -9.36 -15.60
C SER A 245 15.47 -10.80 -15.19
N ARG A 246 16.74 -11.14 -14.92
CA ARG A 246 17.14 -12.46 -14.40
C ARG A 246 16.71 -12.68 -12.94
N LEU A 247 16.55 -11.61 -12.17
CA LEU A 247 16.09 -11.66 -10.78
C LEU A 247 14.56 -11.74 -10.65
N ALA A 248 13.83 -11.55 -11.76
CA ALA A 248 12.37 -11.62 -11.75
C ALA A 248 11.91 -13.09 -11.62
N PRO A 249 10.99 -13.39 -10.68
CA PRO A 249 10.44 -14.73 -10.57
C PRO A 249 9.58 -15.09 -11.80
N PRO A 250 9.51 -16.36 -12.20
CA PRO A 250 8.67 -16.79 -13.32
C PRO A 250 7.20 -16.48 -13.01
N THR A 251 6.60 -15.56 -13.76
CA THR A 251 5.18 -15.29 -13.62
C THR A 251 4.40 -16.35 -14.36
N SER A 252 3.57 -17.13 -13.66
CA SER A 252 2.51 -17.90 -14.30
C SER A 252 1.52 -16.90 -14.91
N VAL A 253 1.69 -16.57 -16.19
CA VAL A 253 0.73 -15.78 -16.96
C VAL A 253 -0.55 -16.63 -17.01
N PRO A 254 -1.68 -16.19 -16.42
CA PRO A 254 -2.96 -16.82 -16.74
C PRO A 254 -3.18 -16.61 -18.25
N PRO A 255 -3.56 -17.64 -19.02
CA PRO A 255 -3.77 -17.47 -20.46
C PRO A 255 -4.71 -16.30 -20.69
N GLN A 256 -4.21 -15.27 -21.37
CA GLN A 256 -5.07 -14.22 -21.90
C GLN A 256 -6.09 -14.93 -22.78
N GLN A 257 -7.37 -14.79 -22.43
CA GLN A 257 -8.47 -15.11 -23.33
C GLN A 257 -8.21 -14.32 -24.62
N GLN A 258 -7.80 -15.04 -25.67
CA GLN A 258 -8.06 -14.64 -27.04
C GLN A 258 -9.58 -14.53 -27.17
N GLN A 259 -10.12 -13.33 -26.94
CA GLN A 259 -11.42 -12.97 -27.49
C GLN A 259 -11.16 -12.45 -28.90
N GLN A 260 -11.55 -13.32 -29.83
CA GLN A 260 -11.96 -12.99 -31.19
C GLN A 260 -13.04 -11.90 -31.18
#